data_AF-A0A7C5H6W0-F1
#
_entry.id   AF-A0A7C5H6W0-F1
#
_cell.length_a   1.000
_cell.length_b   1.000
_cell.length_c   1.000
_cell.angle_alpha   90.00
_cell.angle_beta   90.00
_cell.angle_gamma   90.00
#
_symmetry.space_group_name_H-M   'P 1'
#
loop_
_entity.id
_entity.type
_entity.pdbx_description
1 polymer ?
#
loop_
_entity_poly.entity_id
_entity_poly.type
_entity_poly.pdbx_seq_one_letter_code
_entity_poly.pdbx_strand_id
1 'polypeptide(L)'
;MALPGIGRYTASAICSFGLEQEVSVVDTNIARVLKRYFALLDAKDITIWSYADKFLNKKESKAHNLALMDLGSLICTPKTPLCRLCPLQSSCQGRENPEIYIKKKKIIYKELELFLGVLVRENKLALVKSKERLYHSLLTLPHIDPIEENFIAKYKHSYTKYRITAKLYHTEEINEEIHWYDLSQIENAPISNLTKKALKFIV
;
A
#
# COMPACT_ATOMS: atom_id res chain seq x y z
N MET A 1 -7.65 -21.12 -4.23
CA MET A 1 -6.88 -20.39 -3.18
C MET A 1 -7.70 -20.48 -1.90
N ALA A 2 -7.14 -21.09 -0.85
CA ALA A 2 -7.90 -21.51 0.35
C ALA A 2 -7.60 -20.69 1.61
N LEU A 3 -6.50 -19.91 1.64
CA LEU A 3 -6.07 -19.18 2.83
C LEU A 3 -6.41 -17.68 2.73
N PRO A 4 -7.01 -17.07 3.78
CA PRO A 4 -7.29 -15.65 3.79
C PRO A 4 -5.97 -14.84 3.72
N GLY A 5 -5.95 -13.80 2.89
CA GLY A 5 -4.77 -12.95 2.68
C GLY A 5 -3.73 -13.50 1.69
N ILE A 6 -3.87 -14.75 1.21
CA ILE A 6 -2.92 -15.35 0.27
C ILE A 6 -3.48 -15.30 -1.16
N GLY A 7 -3.11 -14.25 -1.90
CA GLY A 7 -3.40 -14.12 -3.32
C GLY A 7 -2.46 -14.92 -4.21
N ARG A 8 -2.71 -14.93 -5.53
CA ARG A 8 -1.93 -15.72 -6.51
C ARG A 8 -0.43 -15.44 -6.43
N TYR A 9 -0.03 -14.16 -6.36
CA TYR A 9 1.37 -13.76 -6.20
C TYR A 9 1.97 -14.38 -4.93
N THR A 10 1.36 -14.16 -3.76
CA THR A 10 1.88 -14.65 -2.49
C THR A 10 2.01 -16.17 -2.48
N ALA A 11 0.99 -16.89 -2.98
CA ALA A 11 1.04 -18.34 -3.13
C ALA A 11 2.22 -18.76 -4.01
N SER A 12 2.35 -18.19 -5.21
CA SER A 12 3.45 -18.53 -6.13
C SER A 12 4.83 -18.17 -5.58
N ALA A 13 4.96 -17.06 -4.84
CA ALA A 13 6.22 -16.63 -4.24
C ALA A 13 6.66 -17.57 -3.12
N ILE A 14 5.72 -18.03 -2.27
CA ILE A 14 6.00 -19.05 -1.25
C ILE A 14 6.44 -20.35 -1.94
N CYS A 15 5.68 -20.80 -2.94
CA CYS A 15 6.00 -22.02 -3.70
C CYS A 15 7.36 -21.95 -4.39
N SER A 16 7.69 -20.84 -5.06
CA SER A 16 8.94 -20.71 -5.81
C SER A 16 10.15 -20.40 -4.91
N PHE A 17 10.04 -19.41 -4.01
CA PHE A 17 11.19 -18.95 -3.24
C PHE A 17 11.47 -19.80 -2.00
N GLY A 18 10.39 -20.22 -1.32
CA GLY A 18 10.47 -20.99 -0.08
C GLY A 18 10.50 -22.50 -0.31
N LEU A 19 9.69 -23.01 -1.25
CA LEU A 19 9.56 -24.45 -1.53
C LEU A 19 10.24 -24.90 -2.83
N GLU A 20 10.88 -23.98 -3.55
CA GLU A 20 11.65 -24.25 -4.78
C GLU A 20 10.86 -24.97 -5.89
N GLN A 21 9.55 -24.79 -5.91
CA GLN A 21 8.68 -25.35 -6.94
C GLN A 21 8.85 -24.61 -8.27
N GLU A 22 8.71 -25.34 -9.37
CA GLU A 22 8.81 -24.86 -10.76
C GLU A 22 7.59 -24.04 -11.21
N VAL A 23 7.29 -22.96 -10.49
CA VAL A 23 6.14 -22.08 -10.76
C VAL A 23 6.60 -20.67 -11.11
N SER A 24 5.86 -19.98 -11.97
CA SER A 24 6.11 -18.59 -12.29
C SER A 24 5.67 -17.69 -11.12
N VAL A 25 6.38 -16.58 -10.92
CA VAL A 25 5.99 -15.54 -9.97
C VAL A 25 5.77 -14.26 -10.77
N VAL A 26 4.66 -13.57 -10.53
CA VAL A 26 4.35 -12.30 -11.19
C VAL A 26 3.94 -11.27 -10.15
N ASP A 27 4.86 -10.36 -9.85
CA ASP A 27 4.59 -9.11 -9.15
C ASP A 27 4.41 -7.96 -10.16
N THR A 28 4.31 -6.72 -9.68
CA THR A 28 4.17 -5.55 -10.56
C THR A 28 5.43 -5.26 -11.39
N ASN A 29 6.60 -5.72 -10.94
CA ASN A 29 7.88 -5.57 -11.64
C ASN A 29 7.98 -6.56 -12.79
N ILE A 30 7.83 -7.86 -12.50
CA ILE A 30 7.83 -8.93 -13.50
C ILE A 30 6.72 -8.70 -14.52
N ALA A 31 5.51 -8.32 -14.08
CA ALA A 31 4.42 -7.99 -15.01
C ALA A 31 4.81 -6.89 -16.01
N ARG A 32 5.51 -5.84 -15.56
CA ARG A 32 5.98 -4.76 -16.43
C ARG A 32 7.08 -5.23 -17.39
N VAL A 33 8.03 -6.04 -16.89
CA VAL A 33 9.08 -6.65 -17.72
C VAL A 33 8.44 -7.49 -18.83
N LEU A 34 7.53 -8.39 -18.49
CA LEU A 34 6.85 -9.26 -19.45
C LEU A 34 6.01 -8.47 -20.47
N LYS A 35 5.29 -7.43 -20.02
CA LYS A 35 4.52 -6.57 -20.93
C LYS A 35 5.40 -5.89 -21.97
N ARG A 36 6.55 -5.36 -21.56
CA ARG A 36 7.50 -4.72 -22.47
C ARG A 36 8.21 -5.74 -23.35
N TYR A 37 8.67 -6.84 -22.76
CA TYR A 37 9.42 -7.87 -23.49
C TYR A 37 8.61 -8.48 -24.63
N PHE A 38 7.34 -8.81 -24.38
CA PHE A 38 6.42 -9.41 -25.35
C PHE A 38 5.49 -8.39 -26.03
N ALA A 39 5.74 -7.08 -25.88
CA ALA A 39 4.90 -6.02 -26.45
C ALA A 39 3.38 -6.16 -26.17
N LEU A 40 3.01 -6.53 -24.93
CA LEU A 40 1.63 -6.79 -24.53
C LEU A 40 0.90 -5.51 -24.11
N LEU A 41 0.27 -4.84 -25.06
CA LEU A 41 -0.54 -3.64 -24.80
C LEU A 41 -1.84 -4.00 -24.07
N ASP A 42 -2.17 -3.26 -23.00
CA ASP A 42 -3.40 -3.42 -22.20
C ASP A 42 -3.71 -4.86 -21.73
N ALA A 43 -2.71 -5.73 -21.65
CA ALA A 43 -2.91 -7.12 -21.27
C ALA A 43 -3.51 -7.27 -19.87
N LYS A 44 -4.52 -8.13 -19.79
CA LYS A 44 -5.16 -8.58 -18.54
C LYS A 44 -4.19 -9.48 -17.77
N ASP A 45 -4.37 -9.54 -16.45
CA ASP A 45 -3.53 -10.37 -15.56
C ASP A 45 -3.42 -11.82 -16.06
N ILE A 46 -4.54 -12.43 -16.47
CA ILE A 46 -4.53 -13.82 -16.97
C ILE A 46 -3.57 -14.03 -18.15
N THR A 47 -3.47 -13.04 -19.05
CA THR A 47 -2.56 -13.09 -20.19
C THR A 47 -1.11 -12.97 -19.72
N ILE A 48 -0.82 -12.02 -18.83
CA ILE A 48 0.54 -11.81 -18.30
C ILE A 48 1.04 -13.09 -17.61
N TRP A 49 0.19 -13.70 -16.78
CA TRP A 49 0.50 -14.96 -16.12
C TRP A 49 0.76 -16.10 -17.11
N SER A 50 -0.04 -16.21 -18.18
CA SER A 50 0.21 -17.21 -19.22
C SER A 50 1.56 -17.01 -19.92
N TYR A 51 1.96 -15.76 -20.17
CA TYR A 51 3.29 -15.47 -20.72
C TYR A 51 4.41 -15.75 -19.71
N ALA A 52 4.19 -15.50 -18.42
CA ALA A 52 5.13 -15.86 -17.37
C ALA A 52 5.37 -17.38 -17.31
N ASP A 53 4.29 -18.18 -17.36
CA ASP A 53 4.37 -19.64 -17.37
C ASP A 53 5.12 -20.18 -18.60
N LYS A 54 4.95 -19.54 -19.76
CA LYS A 54 5.67 -19.89 -21.00
C LYS A 54 7.13 -19.45 -20.99
N PHE A 55 7.45 -18.36 -20.30
CA PHE A 55 8.79 -17.79 -20.27
C PHE A 55 9.69 -18.40 -19.18
N LEU A 56 9.08 -19.05 -18.19
CA LEU A 56 9.76 -19.63 -17.04
C LEU A 56 10.83 -20.66 -17.46
N ASN A 57 12.07 -20.42 -17.04
CA ASN A 57 13.09 -21.46 -17.06
C ASN A 57 12.81 -22.47 -15.92
N LYS A 58 12.16 -23.59 -16.23
CA LYS A 58 11.79 -24.59 -15.23
C LYS A 58 12.98 -25.18 -14.46
N LYS A 59 14.13 -25.33 -15.12
CA LYS A 59 15.35 -25.89 -14.50
C LYS A 59 15.92 -24.99 -13.41
N GLU A 60 15.68 -23.67 -13.50
CA GLU A 60 16.20 -22.67 -12.57
C GLU A 60 15.10 -21.65 -12.23
N SER A 61 13.89 -22.13 -11.93
CA SER A 61 12.68 -21.32 -11.80
C SER A 61 12.83 -20.19 -10.77
N LYS A 62 13.42 -20.50 -9.61
CA LYS A 62 13.69 -19.55 -8.52
C LYS A 62 14.64 -18.45 -8.96
N ALA A 63 15.79 -18.81 -9.53
CA ALA A 63 16.77 -17.84 -10.03
C ALA A 63 16.18 -16.98 -11.16
N HIS A 64 15.40 -17.58 -12.07
CA HIS A 64 14.68 -16.87 -13.13
C HIS A 64 13.70 -15.84 -12.55
N ASN A 65 12.84 -16.23 -11.61
CA ASN A 65 11.85 -15.33 -11.00
C ASN A 65 12.54 -14.18 -10.24
N LEU A 66 13.59 -14.45 -9.47
CA LEU A 66 14.35 -13.42 -8.75
C LEU A 66 15.07 -12.48 -9.73
N ALA A 67 15.69 -13.01 -10.78
CA ALA A 67 16.35 -12.21 -11.80
C ALA A 67 15.37 -11.29 -12.53
N LEU A 68 14.14 -11.75 -12.84
CA LEU A 68 13.12 -10.88 -13.42
C LEU A 68 12.60 -9.82 -12.45
N MET A 69 12.50 -10.14 -11.16
CA MET A 69 12.12 -9.19 -10.12
C MET A 69 13.17 -8.06 -10.01
N ASP A 70 14.46 -8.43 -9.92
CA ASP A 70 15.58 -7.48 -9.86
C ASP A 70 15.69 -6.66 -11.15
N LEU A 71 15.56 -7.32 -12.31
CA LEU A 71 15.56 -6.64 -13.61
C LEU A 71 14.45 -5.57 -13.67
N GLY A 72 13.24 -5.92 -13.21
CA GLY A 72 12.14 -4.98 -13.15
C GLY A 72 12.40 -3.82 -12.18
N SER A 73 13.01 -4.10 -11.03
CA SER A 73 13.31 -3.11 -9.99
C SER A 73 14.41 -2.12 -10.41
N LEU A 74 15.51 -2.62 -11.00
CA LEU A 74 16.74 -1.85 -11.20
C LEU A 74 16.90 -1.27 -12.61
N ILE A 75 16.44 -1.98 -13.64
CA ILE A 75 16.72 -1.64 -15.05
C ILE A 75 15.43 -1.31 -15.80
N CYS A 76 14.48 -2.23 -15.82
CA CYS A 76 13.20 -2.09 -16.51
C CYS A 76 12.20 -1.33 -15.61
N THR A 77 12.58 -0.15 -15.13
CA THR A 77 11.84 0.67 -14.17
C THR A 77 10.54 1.26 -14.76
N PRO A 78 9.55 1.65 -13.92
CA PRO A 78 8.29 2.21 -14.42
C PRO A 78 8.44 3.49 -15.24
N LYS A 79 9.39 4.34 -14.87
CA LYS A 79 9.73 5.59 -15.57
C LYS A 79 11.18 5.49 -16.00
N THR A 80 11.49 5.90 -17.23
CA THR A 80 12.87 5.98 -17.75
C THR A 80 13.67 4.67 -17.59
N PRO A 81 13.22 3.56 -18.20
CA PRO A 81 13.94 2.29 -18.13
C PRO A 81 15.31 2.38 -18.82
N LEU A 82 16.30 1.70 -18.25
CA LEU A 82 17.67 1.66 -18.75
C LEU A 82 17.82 0.61 -19.86
N CYS A 83 17.06 0.75 -20.96
CA CYS A 83 16.98 -0.26 -22.03
C CYS A 83 18.34 -0.64 -22.63
N ARG A 84 19.30 0.29 -22.71
CA ARG A 84 20.66 0.03 -23.22
C ARG A 84 21.52 -0.85 -22.31
N LEU A 85 21.16 -0.96 -21.03
CA LEU A 85 21.83 -1.82 -20.04
C LEU A 85 21.05 -3.13 -19.81
N CYS A 86 19.91 -3.30 -20.47
CA CYS A 86 19.03 -4.44 -20.23
C CYS A 86 19.62 -5.70 -20.88
N PRO A 87 19.83 -6.80 -20.13
CA PRO A 87 20.34 -8.05 -20.69
C PRO A 87 19.37 -8.68 -21.71
N LEU A 88 18.09 -8.29 -21.67
CA LEU A 88 17.06 -8.74 -22.61
C LEU A 88 16.85 -7.77 -23.78
N GLN A 89 17.67 -6.72 -23.94
CA GLN A 89 17.45 -5.67 -24.93
C GLN A 89 17.32 -6.21 -26.37
N SER A 90 18.16 -7.17 -26.76
CA SER A 90 18.22 -7.67 -28.13
C SER A 90 16.91 -8.33 -28.59
N SER A 91 16.18 -8.97 -27.67
CA SER A 91 14.92 -9.68 -27.93
C SER A 91 13.67 -8.99 -27.38
N CYS A 92 13.82 -7.85 -26.69
CA CYS A 92 12.69 -7.10 -26.13
C CYS A 92 11.93 -6.32 -27.21
N GLN A 93 10.69 -6.72 -27.49
CA GLN A 93 9.86 -6.14 -28.56
C GLN A 93 9.39 -4.71 -28.25
N GLY A 94 9.20 -4.38 -26.97
CA GLY A 94 8.73 -3.08 -26.51
C GLY A 94 9.83 -2.07 -26.16
N ARG A 95 11.10 -2.34 -26.49
CA ARG A 95 12.25 -1.52 -26.03
C ARG A 95 12.27 -0.09 -26.60
N GLU A 96 11.73 0.10 -27.81
CA GLU A 96 11.73 1.40 -28.50
C GLU A 96 10.71 2.36 -27.86
N ASN A 97 9.57 1.85 -27.41
CA ASN A 97 8.49 2.64 -26.81
C ASN A 97 7.98 2.02 -25.49
N PRO A 98 8.83 1.85 -24.46
CA PRO A 98 8.52 1.05 -23.29
C PRO A 98 7.41 1.62 -22.40
N GLU A 99 7.11 2.92 -22.54
CA GLU A 99 6.11 3.63 -21.76
C GLU A 99 4.66 3.28 -22.18
N ILE A 100 4.43 2.85 -23.42
CA ILE A 100 3.07 2.53 -23.92
C ILE A 100 2.50 1.26 -23.26
N TYR A 101 3.38 0.38 -22.78
CA TYR A 101 3.00 -0.89 -22.15
C TYR A 101 2.65 -0.76 -20.65
N ILE A 102 2.63 0.47 -20.12
CA ILE A 102 2.23 0.75 -18.74
C ILE A 102 0.87 1.45 -18.74
N LYS A 103 -0.09 0.85 -18.04
CA LYS A 103 -1.39 1.47 -17.83
C LYS A 103 -1.34 2.47 -16.68
N LYS A 104 -1.46 3.76 -16.98
CA LYS A 104 -1.71 4.79 -15.97
C LYS A 104 -3.18 4.71 -15.53
N LYS A 105 -3.44 4.15 -14.35
CA LYS A 105 -4.78 4.25 -13.74
C LYS A 105 -4.93 5.63 -13.10
N LYS A 106 -5.94 6.39 -13.51
CA LYS A 106 -6.33 7.64 -12.82
C LYS A 106 -6.91 7.25 -11.46
N ILE A 107 -6.27 7.71 -10.39
CA ILE A 107 -6.77 7.51 -9.02
C ILE A 107 -7.88 8.55 -8.80
N ILE A 108 -9.08 8.08 -8.46
CA ILE A 108 -10.19 8.92 -8.02
C ILE A 108 -10.17 8.91 -6.50
N TYR A 109 -9.84 10.05 -5.90
CA TYR A 109 -9.81 10.21 -4.46
C TYR A 109 -11.21 10.47 -3.92
N LYS A 110 -11.53 9.88 -2.76
CA LYS A 110 -12.66 10.30 -1.93
C LYS A 110 -12.16 11.34 -0.92
N GLU A 111 -12.70 12.54 -1.01
CA GLU A 111 -12.48 13.56 0.00
C GLU A 111 -13.27 13.18 1.27
N LEU A 112 -12.61 13.25 2.43
CA LEU A 112 -13.19 12.99 3.74
C LEU A 112 -12.82 14.15 4.66
N GLU A 113 -13.81 14.70 5.33
CA GLU A 113 -13.60 15.62 6.45
C GLU A 113 -13.94 14.90 7.74
N LEU A 114 -13.00 14.91 8.69
CA LEU A 114 -13.14 14.23 9.98
C LEU A 114 -13.01 15.26 11.11
N PHE A 115 -13.95 15.20 12.04
CA PHE A 115 -13.97 15.99 13.27
C PHE A 115 -13.60 15.05 14.42
N LEU A 116 -12.47 15.31 15.06
CA LEU A 116 -11.85 14.40 16.02
C LEU A 116 -11.67 15.09 17.38
N GLY A 117 -12.13 14.43 18.44
CA GLY A 117 -12.02 14.93 19.81
C GLY A 117 -10.68 14.57 20.45
N VAL A 118 -10.13 15.50 21.22
CA VAL A 118 -8.93 15.36 22.04
C VAL A 118 -9.33 15.53 23.50
N LEU A 119 -9.26 14.43 24.24
CA LEU A 119 -9.45 14.42 25.69
C LEU A 119 -8.19 13.85 26.35
N VAL A 120 -7.53 14.68 27.14
CA VAL A 120 -6.34 14.30 27.92
C VAL A 120 -6.66 14.45 29.40
N ARG A 121 -6.39 13.41 30.19
CA ARG A 121 -6.50 13.42 31.66
C ARG A 121 -5.30 12.73 32.26
N GLU A 122 -4.67 13.35 33.27
CA GLU A 122 -3.52 12.75 33.98
C GLU A 122 -2.43 12.21 33.04
N ASN A 123 -2.07 12.98 32.01
CA ASN A 123 -1.10 12.60 30.97
C ASN A 123 -1.50 11.39 30.10
N LYS A 124 -2.77 10.99 30.12
CA LYS A 124 -3.32 9.92 29.26
C LYS A 124 -4.28 10.50 28.24
N LEU A 125 -4.15 10.03 26.99
CA LEU A 125 -5.06 10.35 25.89
C LEU A 125 -6.18 9.33 25.81
N ALA A 126 -7.41 9.82 25.68
CA ALA A 126 -8.57 8.98 25.38
C ALA A 126 -8.57 8.57 23.90
N LEU A 127 -8.64 7.27 23.64
CA LEU A 127 -8.75 6.70 22.30
C LEU A 127 -9.94 5.74 22.24
N VAL A 128 -10.50 5.57 21.06
CA VAL A 128 -11.58 4.60 20.81
C VAL A 128 -11.14 3.57 19.78
N LYS A 129 -11.66 2.36 19.86
CA LYS A 129 -11.37 1.31 18.87
C LYS A 129 -12.23 1.52 17.63
N SER A 130 -11.59 1.75 16.48
CA SER A 130 -12.30 1.98 15.23
C SER A 130 -13.02 0.70 14.76
N LYS A 131 -14.33 0.84 14.56
CA LYS A 131 -15.19 -0.19 13.96
C LYS A 131 -15.31 -0.04 12.44
N GLU A 132 -14.87 1.10 11.92
CA GLU A 132 -14.91 1.43 10.51
C GLU A 132 -13.97 0.55 9.68
N ARG A 133 -14.26 0.44 8.37
CA ARG A 133 -13.37 -0.28 7.44
C ARG A 133 -11.98 0.37 7.38
N LEU A 134 -11.91 1.70 7.47
CA LEU A 134 -10.66 2.42 7.58
C LEU A 134 -10.21 2.38 9.04
N TYR A 135 -9.00 1.90 9.29
CA TYR A 135 -8.44 1.68 10.64
C TYR A 135 -9.12 0.60 11.47
N HIS A 136 -9.83 -0.33 10.82
CA HIS A 136 -10.49 -1.42 11.51
C HIS A 136 -9.61 -2.06 12.59
N SER A 137 -10.12 -2.08 13.83
CA SER A 137 -9.45 -2.59 15.04
C SER A 137 -8.24 -1.79 15.57
N LEU A 138 -7.82 -0.71 14.91
CA LEU A 138 -6.85 0.24 15.47
C LEU A 138 -7.52 1.22 16.42
N LEU A 139 -6.72 1.82 17.28
CA LEU A 139 -7.13 2.92 18.13
C LEU A 139 -7.06 4.25 17.37
N THR A 140 -8.10 5.05 17.52
CA THR A 140 -8.22 6.38 16.90
C THR A 140 -8.73 7.41 17.90
N LEU A 141 -8.59 8.69 17.55
CA LEU A 141 -9.32 9.72 18.27
C LEU A 141 -10.83 9.52 18.03
N PRO A 142 -11.68 9.78 19.03
CA PRO A 142 -13.13 9.70 18.88
C PRO A 142 -13.63 10.70 17.84
N HIS A 143 -14.67 10.30 17.11
CA HIS A 143 -15.43 11.25 16.30
C HIS A 143 -16.33 12.07 17.22
N ILE A 144 -16.37 13.38 17.02
CA ILE A 144 -17.23 14.27 17.79
C ILE A 144 -17.99 15.22 16.88
N ASP A 145 -19.06 15.81 17.41
CA ASP A 145 -19.69 16.97 16.80
C ASP A 145 -18.82 18.21 17.05
N PRO A 146 -18.50 19.01 16.01
CA PRO A 146 -17.56 20.12 16.15
C PRO A 146 -18.19 21.30 16.89
N ILE A 147 -17.45 21.83 17.86
CA ILE A 147 -17.72 23.11 18.54
C ILE A 147 -16.56 24.03 18.19
N GLU A 148 -16.82 25.13 17.45
CA GLU A 148 -15.79 26.02 16.89
C GLU A 148 -14.84 26.57 17.98
N GLU A 149 -15.38 26.91 19.14
CA GLU A 149 -14.64 27.45 20.29
C GLU A 149 -13.58 26.48 20.82
N ASN A 150 -13.78 25.18 20.61
CA ASN A 150 -12.87 24.12 21.08
C ASN A 150 -11.85 23.71 20.02
N PHE A 151 -11.77 24.40 18.89
CA PHE A 151 -10.87 24.03 17.80
C PHE A 151 -9.39 24.13 18.20
N ILE A 152 -8.63 23.07 17.91
CA ILE A 152 -7.20 22.98 18.19
C ILE A 152 -6.40 23.21 16.92
N ALA A 153 -6.61 22.36 15.92
CA ALA A 153 -5.78 22.34 14.72
C ALA A 153 -6.47 21.63 13.56
N LYS A 154 -6.01 21.94 12.35
CA LYS A 154 -6.43 21.29 11.10
C LYS A 154 -5.21 20.79 10.35
N TYR A 155 -5.27 19.56 9.88
CA TYR A 155 -4.22 19.00 9.05
C TYR A 155 -4.75 18.05 7.98
N LYS A 156 -3.97 17.91 6.90
CA LYS A 156 -4.28 16.99 5.80
C LYS A 156 -3.54 15.67 5.97
N HIS A 157 -4.18 14.58 5.55
CA HIS A 157 -3.61 13.25 5.48
C HIS A 157 -4.14 12.54 4.24
N SER A 158 -3.38 11.60 3.67
CA SER A 158 -3.81 10.90 2.44
C SER A 158 -3.44 9.43 2.46
N TYR A 159 -4.37 8.61 1.96
CA TYR A 159 -4.14 7.22 1.58
C TYR A 159 -4.45 7.04 0.11
N THR A 160 -4.12 5.87 -0.44
CA THR A 160 -4.34 5.51 -1.85
C THR A 160 -5.74 5.85 -2.38
N LYS A 161 -6.78 5.77 -1.53
CA LYS A 161 -8.17 6.08 -1.89
C LYS A 161 -8.69 7.40 -1.31
N TYR A 162 -8.08 7.90 -0.22
CA TYR A 162 -8.68 8.94 0.60
C TYR A 162 -7.80 10.18 0.67
N ARG A 163 -8.43 11.34 0.54
CA ARG A 163 -7.85 12.63 0.94
C ARG A 163 -8.62 13.09 2.16
N ILE A 164 -7.92 13.16 3.28
CA ILE A 164 -8.52 13.36 4.58
C ILE A 164 -8.11 14.76 5.06
N THR A 165 -9.11 15.54 5.44
CA THR A 165 -8.94 16.77 6.22
C THR A 165 -9.41 16.46 7.63
N ALA A 166 -8.47 16.36 8.57
CA ALA A 166 -8.76 16.13 9.97
C ALA A 166 -8.75 17.47 10.71
N LYS A 167 -9.78 17.71 11.51
CA LYS A 167 -9.92 18.85 12.42
C LYS A 167 -9.97 18.31 13.84
N LEU A 168 -9.14 18.86 14.71
CA LEU A 168 -9.00 18.47 16.10
C LEU A 168 -9.73 19.49 16.98
N TYR A 169 -10.42 18.98 17.99
CA TYR A 169 -11.17 19.78 18.94
C TYR A 169 -10.95 19.27 20.36
N HIS A 170 -10.90 20.15 21.34
CA HIS A 170 -11.01 19.74 22.74
C HIS A 170 -12.41 19.17 22.98
N THR A 171 -12.48 18.08 23.74
CA THR A 171 -13.75 17.52 24.22
C THR A 171 -13.60 17.12 25.68
N GLU A 172 -14.68 17.26 26.45
CA GLU A 172 -14.72 16.84 27.86
C GLU A 172 -15.35 15.45 28.02
N GLU A 173 -16.17 15.04 27.05
CA GLU A 173 -16.96 13.82 27.05
C GLU A 173 -16.78 13.02 25.75
N ILE A 174 -16.88 11.69 25.86
CA ILE A 174 -16.82 10.75 24.75
C ILE A 174 -17.90 9.69 24.99
N ASN A 175 -18.79 9.50 24.00
CA ASN A 175 -19.94 8.60 24.09
C ASN A 175 -19.64 7.14 23.68
N GLU A 176 -18.35 6.78 23.64
CA GLU A 176 -17.85 5.48 23.21
C GLU A 176 -16.94 4.88 24.29
N GLU A 177 -16.66 3.57 24.18
CA GLU A 177 -15.73 2.90 25.08
C GLU A 177 -14.32 3.47 24.93
N ILE A 178 -13.83 4.11 25.99
CA ILE A 178 -12.52 4.79 26.02
C ILE A 178 -11.43 3.80 26.42
N HIS A 179 -10.36 3.79 25.65
CA HIS A 179 -9.06 3.23 26.01
C HIS A 179 -8.08 4.36 26.32
N TRP A 180 -7.72 4.49 27.59
CA TRP A 180 -6.72 5.46 28.03
C TRP A 180 -5.30 4.97 27.74
N TYR A 181 -4.52 5.78 27.04
CA TYR A 181 -3.11 5.51 26.74
C TYR A 181 -2.21 6.63 27.23
N ASP A 182 -1.13 6.26 27.92
CA ASP A 182 -0.14 7.23 28.41
C ASP A 182 0.54 7.93 27.23
N LEU A 183 0.57 9.27 27.26
CA LEU A 183 1.19 10.09 26.22
C LEU A 183 2.68 9.81 26.07
N SER A 184 3.38 9.41 27.13
CA SER A 184 4.81 9.06 27.07
C SER A 184 5.08 7.76 26.31
N GLN A 185 4.09 6.88 26.18
CA GLN A 185 4.21 5.57 25.53
C GLN A 185 3.34 5.43 24.27
N ILE A 186 2.69 6.51 23.86
CA ILE A 186 1.65 6.47 22.82
C ILE A 186 2.18 6.06 21.44
N GLU A 187 3.48 6.24 21.18
CA GLU A 187 4.09 5.81 19.91
C GLU A 187 4.05 4.29 19.71
N ASN A 188 4.03 3.53 20.81
CA ASN A 188 3.92 2.07 20.83
C ASN A 188 2.47 1.57 20.76
N ALA A 189 1.49 2.47 20.89
CA ALA A 189 0.09 2.10 20.81
C ALA A 189 -0.29 1.66 19.37
N PRO A 190 -1.27 0.74 19.22
CA PRO A 190 -1.79 0.33 17.91
C PRO A 190 -2.71 1.41 17.31
N ILE A 191 -2.19 2.63 17.18
CA ILE A 191 -2.91 3.79 16.65
C ILE A 191 -2.69 3.99 15.15
N SER A 192 -3.68 4.58 14.49
CA SER A 192 -3.57 4.92 13.07
C SER A 192 -2.47 5.96 12.79
N ASN A 193 -1.90 5.96 11.58
CA ASN A 193 -0.95 7.02 11.17
C ASN A 193 -1.57 8.42 11.14
N LEU A 194 -2.90 8.51 10.97
CA LEU A 194 -3.64 9.76 11.12
C LEU A 194 -3.58 10.25 12.57
N THR A 195 -3.90 9.37 13.53
CA THR A 195 -3.79 9.65 14.97
C THR A 195 -2.37 9.98 15.39
N LYS A 196 -1.35 9.22 14.91
CA LYS A 196 0.06 9.55 15.15
C LYS A 196 0.42 10.96 14.70
N LYS A 197 -0.12 11.40 13.56
CA LYS A 197 0.08 12.77 13.07
C LYS A 197 -0.63 13.82 13.92
N ALA A 198 -1.78 13.50 14.51
CA ALA A 198 -2.51 14.38 15.42
C ALA A 198 -1.71 14.71 16.69
N LEU A 199 -0.89 13.77 17.17
CA LEU A 199 -0.11 13.94 18.40
C LEU A 199 0.79 15.17 18.39
N LYS A 200 1.28 15.59 17.22
CA LYS A 200 2.10 16.82 17.04
C LYS A 200 1.39 18.13 17.42
N PHE A 201 0.07 18.07 17.62
CA PHE A 201 -0.76 19.21 18.01
C PHE A 201 -1.32 19.05 19.43
N ILE A 202 -1.05 17.92 20.09
CA ILE A 202 -1.59 17.54 21.41
C ILE A 202 -0.48 17.51 22.46
N VAL A 203 0.71 17.06 22.04
CA VAL A 203 1.97 16.99 22.83
C VAL A 203 2.92 18.05 22.28
#